data_AF-A0A7X2BWM0-F1
#
_entry.id   AF-A0A7X2BWM0-F1
#
_cell.length_a   1.000
_cell.length_b   1.000
_cell.length_c   1.000
_cell.angle_alpha   90.00
_cell.angle_beta   90.00
_cell.angle_gamma   90.00
#
_symmetry.space_group_name_H-M   'P 1'
#
loop_
_entity.id
_entity.type
_entity.pdbx_description
1 polymer ?
#
loop_
_entity_poly.entity_id
_entity_poly.type
_entity_poly.pdbx_seq_one_letter_code
_entity_poly.pdbx_strand_id
1 'polypeptide(L)'
;MIVKILKSVISNAQTFLVIWAAVIIANQLFIFGACFAPYCLIAAIPHTFVISALATFFFIESKTEENNINNNVVDRGVHHASNQNKSTKNPSQCDPVETQEVFCPKCGSRMSMRTATKGRYNGNKFWGCTKFPKCNGIINI
;
A
#
# COMPACT_ATOMS: atom_id res chain seq x y z
N MET A 1 17.26 -15.79 5.62
CA MET A 1 16.58 -14.47 5.64
C MET A 1 17.34 -13.40 4.87
N ILE A 2 18.65 -13.27 5.06
CA ILE A 2 19.54 -12.28 4.41
C ILE A 2 19.47 -12.31 2.86
N VAL A 3 19.39 -13.49 2.25
CA VAL A 3 19.34 -13.63 0.78
C VAL A 3 18.05 -13.07 0.16
N LYS A 4 16.93 -13.12 0.89
CA LYS A 4 15.65 -12.51 0.44
C LYS A 4 15.72 -10.97 0.48
N ILE A 5 16.45 -10.44 1.46
CA ILE A 5 16.69 -9.01 1.62
C ILE A 5 17.59 -8.51 0.48
N LEU A 6 18.69 -9.19 0.18
CA LEU A 6 19.59 -8.85 -0.94
C LEU A 6 18.84 -8.83 -2.28
N LYS A 7 17.99 -9.83 -2.53
CA LYS A 7 17.26 -9.93 -3.81
C LYS A 7 16.24 -8.80 -3.99
N SER A 8 15.61 -8.34 -2.91
CA SER A 8 14.68 -7.21 -2.89
C SER A 8 15.38 -5.85 -3.06
N VAL A 9 16.61 -5.72 -2.52
CA VAL A 9 17.48 -4.55 -2.71
C VAL A 9 17.99 -4.47 -4.15
N ILE A 10 18.37 -5.60 -4.76
CA ILE A 10 18.88 -5.64 -6.15
C ILE A 10 17.77 -5.35 -7.18
N SER A 11 16.55 -5.86 -6.97
CA SER A 11 15.42 -5.58 -7.87
C SER A 11 14.96 -4.12 -7.85
N ASN A 12 15.34 -3.37 -6.82
CA ASN A 12 15.06 -1.94 -6.66
C ASN A 12 16.35 -1.10 -6.61
N ALA A 13 17.46 -1.66 -7.11
CA ALA A 13 18.78 -1.05 -7.03
C ALA A 13 18.83 0.28 -7.77
N GLN A 14 18.08 0.44 -8.86
CA GLN A 14 18.02 1.69 -9.62
C GLN A 14 17.49 2.85 -8.77
N THR A 15 16.37 2.66 -8.07
CA THR A 15 15.78 3.67 -7.19
C THR A 15 16.68 3.94 -5.98
N PHE A 16 17.32 2.89 -5.45
CA PHE A 16 18.29 3.02 -4.37
C PHE A 16 19.51 3.85 -4.78
N LEU A 17 20.07 3.60 -5.98
CA LEU A 17 21.21 4.34 -6.51
C LEU A 17 20.88 5.79 -6.83
N VAL A 18 19.67 6.08 -7.33
CA VAL A 18 19.24 7.46 -7.62
C VAL A 18 19.08 8.27 -6.34
N ILE A 19 18.46 7.70 -5.31
CA ILE A 19 18.29 8.37 -4.01
C ILE A 19 19.66 8.57 -3.34
N TRP A 20 20.52 7.55 -3.37
CA TRP A 20 21.88 7.65 -2.82
C TRP A 20 22.73 8.70 -3.53
N ALA A 21 22.67 8.76 -4.87
CA ALA A 21 23.36 9.78 -5.66
C ALA A 21 22.81 11.18 -5.38
N ALA A 22 21.49 11.35 -5.26
CA ALA A 22 20.87 12.64 -4.95
C ALA A 22 21.26 13.14 -3.55
N VAL A 23 21.30 12.23 -2.55
CA VAL A 23 21.74 12.54 -1.19
C VAL A 23 23.22 12.92 -1.14
N ILE A 24 24.06 12.23 -1.90
CA ILE A 24 25.48 12.59 -2.05
C ILE A 24 25.59 13.98 -2.69
N ILE A 25 24.92 14.21 -3.82
CA ILE A 25 24.96 15.51 -4.53
C ILE A 25 24.51 16.65 -3.61
N ALA A 26 23.42 16.45 -2.85
CA ALA A 26 22.94 17.42 -1.87
C ALA A 26 23.95 17.65 -0.73
N ASN A 27 24.59 16.61 -0.20
CA ASN A 27 25.61 16.72 0.82
C ASN A 27 26.86 17.48 0.34
N GLN A 28 27.26 17.25 -0.92
CA GLN A 28 28.40 17.95 -1.55
C GLN A 28 28.09 19.43 -1.84
N LEU A 29 26.82 19.77 -2.11
CA LEU A 29 26.36 21.13 -2.37
C LEU A 29 26.15 21.96 -1.09
N PHE A 30 25.56 21.38 -0.04
CA PHE A 30 25.13 22.14 1.13
C PHE A 30 26.15 22.22 2.26
N ILE A 31 27.07 21.26 2.41
CA ILE A 31 27.99 21.22 3.56
C ILE A 31 29.42 21.67 3.22
N PHE A 32 29.88 21.44 1.98
CA PHE A 32 31.29 21.65 1.60
C PHE A 32 31.51 22.60 0.43
N GLY A 33 30.48 23.35 -0.01
CA GLY A 33 30.62 24.32 -1.09
C GLY A 33 31.14 23.69 -2.40
N ALA A 34 30.65 22.50 -2.77
CA ALA A 34 31.00 21.76 -4.00
C ALA A 34 32.41 21.11 -4.04
N CYS A 35 32.88 20.53 -2.93
CA CYS A 35 34.14 19.76 -2.93
C CYS A 35 33.92 18.30 -3.39
N PHE A 36 34.00 18.03 -4.70
CA PHE A 36 33.82 16.70 -5.32
C PHE A 36 35.05 15.78 -5.28
N ALA A 37 36.00 16.02 -4.36
CA ALA A 37 37.19 15.21 -4.26
C ALA A 37 36.90 13.86 -3.55
N PRO A 38 37.58 12.77 -3.95
CA PRO A 38 37.28 11.42 -3.44
C PRO A 38 37.48 11.25 -1.93
N TYR A 39 38.28 12.09 -1.28
CA TYR A 39 38.50 12.06 0.16
C TYR A 39 37.28 12.54 0.97
N CYS A 40 36.49 13.49 0.46
CA CYS A 40 35.27 13.98 1.11
C CYS A 40 34.17 12.91 1.11
N LEU A 41 34.09 12.13 0.04
CA LEU A 41 33.18 10.99 -0.09
C LEU A 41 33.53 9.90 0.93
N ILE A 42 34.80 9.54 1.05
CA ILE A 42 35.24 8.44 1.94
C ILE A 42 35.00 8.78 3.42
N ALA A 43 35.21 10.03 3.83
CA ALA A 43 34.96 10.48 5.19
C ALA A 43 33.47 10.46 5.58
N ALA A 44 32.58 10.62 4.60
CA ALA A 44 31.14 10.68 4.86
C ALA A 44 30.45 9.31 4.91
N ILE A 45 31.03 8.28 4.31
CA ILE A 45 30.44 6.94 4.19
C ILE A 45 30.00 6.32 5.54
N PRO A 46 30.76 6.41 6.65
CA PRO A 46 30.37 5.73 7.89
C PRO A 46 29.07 6.28 8.50
N HIS A 47 28.93 7.61 8.53
CA HIS A 47 27.77 8.24 9.17
C HIS A 47 26.57 8.32 8.21
N THR A 48 26.81 8.57 6.92
CA THR A 48 25.74 8.58 5.91
C THR A 48 25.13 7.19 5.72
N PHE A 49 25.91 6.11 5.85
CA PHE A 49 25.42 4.74 5.81
C PHE A 49 24.48 4.44 6.99
N VAL A 50 24.86 4.82 8.21
CA VAL A 50 24.06 4.61 9.41
C VAL A 50 22.77 5.44 9.39
N ILE A 51 22.87 6.72 9.01
CA ILE A 51 21.70 7.61 8.90
C ILE A 51 20.74 7.10 7.82
N SER A 52 21.23 6.66 6.67
CA SER A 52 20.40 6.09 5.60
C SER A 52 19.74 4.77 6.02
N ALA A 53 20.44 3.91 6.75
CA ALA A 53 19.88 2.66 7.28
C ALA A 53 18.76 2.93 8.30
N LEU A 54 18.95 3.88 9.21
CA LEU A 54 17.94 4.30 10.19
C LEU A 54 16.76 4.98 9.52
N ALA A 55 17.00 5.91 8.59
CA ALA A 55 15.95 6.54 7.81
C ALA A 55 15.14 5.47 7.07
N THR A 56 15.78 4.50 6.41
CA THR A 56 15.09 3.41 5.72
C THR A 56 14.27 2.55 6.68
N PHE A 57 14.78 2.27 7.88
CA PHE A 57 14.05 1.53 8.92
C PHE A 57 12.78 2.28 9.36
N PHE A 58 12.86 3.58 9.61
CA PHE A 58 11.70 4.41 10.00
C PHE A 58 10.78 4.79 8.82
N PHE A 59 11.31 4.93 7.60
CA PHE A 59 10.55 5.33 6.40
C PHE A 59 9.88 4.14 5.72
N ILE A 60 10.33 2.90 5.97
CA ILE A 60 9.59 1.70 5.57
C ILE A 60 8.26 1.59 6.33
N GLU A 61 8.21 2.03 7.60
CA GLU A 61 6.97 2.11 8.40
C GLU A 61 5.98 3.14 7.81
N SER A 62 6.47 4.24 7.24
CA SER A 62 5.62 5.30 6.66
C SER A 62 5.17 5.02 5.21
N LYS A 63 5.97 4.29 4.40
CA LYS A 63 5.64 4.03 2.99
C LYS A 63 4.49 3.05 2.74
N THR A 64 4.06 2.30 3.76
CA THR A 64 2.90 1.41 3.66
C THR A 64 1.58 2.19 3.54
N GLU A 65 1.49 3.44 4.00
CA GLU A 65 0.26 4.24 3.87
C GLU A 65 0.14 4.97 2.52
N GLU A 66 1.25 5.43 1.91
CA GLU A 66 1.16 6.25 0.68
C GLU A 66 0.94 5.43 -0.60
N ASN A 67 1.53 4.22 -0.70
CA ASN A 67 1.30 3.32 -1.84
C ASN A 67 -0.12 2.76 -1.91
N ASN A 68 -0.90 2.81 -0.82
CA ASN A 68 -2.30 2.42 -0.85
C ASN A 68 -3.20 3.55 -1.43
N ILE A 69 -2.75 4.80 -1.37
CA ILE A 69 -3.50 5.96 -1.87
C ILE A 69 -3.26 6.17 -3.37
N ASN A 70 -2.02 6.04 -3.86
CA ASN A 70 -1.70 6.38 -5.24
C ASN A 70 -2.18 5.34 -6.29
N ASN A 71 -2.37 4.08 -5.88
CA ASN A 71 -2.94 3.04 -6.74
C ASN A 71 -4.47 3.16 -6.94
N ASN A 72 -5.12 4.16 -6.32
CA ASN A 72 -6.56 4.37 -6.42
C ASN A 72 -6.96 5.65 -7.19
N VAL A 73 -6.01 6.37 -7.81
CA VAL A 73 -6.29 7.69 -8.42
C VAL A 73 -5.94 7.80 -9.92
N VAL A 74 -5.27 6.82 -10.53
CA VAL A 74 -5.07 6.78 -11.99
C VAL A 74 -6.07 5.81 -12.64
N ASP A 75 -7.34 6.18 -12.61
CA ASP A 75 -8.37 5.63 -13.52
C ASP A 75 -9.45 6.70 -13.74
N ARG A 76 -9.05 7.83 -14.32
CA ARG A 76 -9.95 8.74 -15.03
C ARG A 76 -9.28 9.17 -16.33
N GLY A 77 -9.67 8.52 -17.42
CA GLY A 77 -9.12 8.80 -18.73
C GLY A 77 -9.71 7.97 -19.88
N VAL A 78 -11.04 7.98 -20.00
CA VAL A 78 -11.84 7.93 -21.25
C VAL A 78 -11.53 6.83 -22.28
N HIS A 79 -12.48 5.90 -22.44
CA HIS A 79 -12.95 5.48 -23.75
C HIS A 79 -14.48 5.56 -23.80
N HIS A 80 -14.98 6.52 -24.59
CA HIS A 80 -16.29 6.41 -25.22
C HIS A 80 -16.24 5.28 -26.24
N ALA A 81 -17.18 4.34 -26.19
CA ALA A 81 -18.28 4.27 -27.16
C ALA A 81 -18.92 2.87 -27.19
N SER A 82 -20.26 2.89 -27.07
CA SER A 82 -21.20 1.92 -27.64
C SER A 82 -21.23 0.51 -27.06
N ASN A 83 -22.33 0.12 -26.42
CA ASN A 83 -23.47 -0.44 -27.15
C ASN A 83 -24.55 -0.91 -26.16
N GLN A 84 -25.68 -0.21 -26.14
CA GLN A 84 -26.91 -0.75 -25.56
C GLN A 84 -27.41 -1.86 -26.47
N ASN A 85 -27.25 -3.14 -26.07
CA ASN A 85 -28.03 -4.20 -26.68
C ASN A 85 -28.67 -5.11 -25.64
N LYS A 86 -29.93 -4.74 -25.39
CA LYS A 86 -31.05 -5.54 -24.91
C LYS A 86 -31.08 -6.92 -25.57
N SER A 87 -31.00 -7.98 -24.78
CA SER A 87 -31.68 -9.24 -25.10
C SER A 87 -31.98 -10.04 -23.83
N THR A 88 -33.24 -9.90 -23.44
CA THR A 88 -34.08 -10.87 -22.73
C THR A 88 -33.73 -12.34 -23.04
N LYS A 89 -33.72 -13.19 -22.01
CA LYS A 89 -34.54 -14.43 -21.86
C LYS A 89 -34.09 -15.27 -20.63
N ASN A 90 -34.89 -15.19 -19.54
CA ASN A 90 -35.52 -16.24 -18.69
C ASN A 90 -34.81 -17.60 -18.38
N PRO A 91 -35.24 -18.39 -17.37
CA PRO A 91 -34.81 -18.39 -15.97
C PRO A 91 -34.26 -19.77 -15.52
N SER A 92 -33.32 -19.80 -14.58
CA SER A 92 -33.08 -21.02 -13.76
C SER A 92 -32.63 -20.56 -12.37
N GLN A 93 -33.51 -20.80 -11.40
CA GLN A 93 -33.44 -20.38 -10.01
C GLN A 93 -32.63 -21.38 -9.19
N CYS A 94 -31.80 -20.89 -8.26
CA CYS A 94 -31.69 -21.45 -6.91
C CYS A 94 -31.51 -20.27 -5.93
N ASP A 95 -32.56 -20.05 -5.14
CA ASP A 95 -32.67 -19.29 -3.89
C ASP A 95 -32.47 -17.76 -3.89
N PRO A 96 -33.48 -16.97 -3.47
CA PRO A 96 -33.29 -15.60 -3.07
C PRO A 96 -32.64 -15.60 -1.68
N VAL A 97 -31.32 -15.62 -1.62
CA VAL A 97 -30.65 -15.19 -0.40
C VAL A 97 -30.90 -13.69 -0.30
N GLU A 98 -31.94 -13.34 0.45
CA GLU A 98 -32.24 -12.01 0.95
C GLU A 98 -30.96 -11.43 1.53
N THR A 99 -30.20 -10.74 0.69
CA THR A 99 -28.99 -10.05 1.11
C THR A 99 -29.51 -8.81 1.80
N GLN A 100 -29.94 -8.96 3.06
CA GLN A 100 -30.29 -7.83 3.90
C GLN A 100 -29.12 -6.87 3.84
N GLU A 101 -29.35 -5.68 3.29
CA GLU A 101 -28.33 -4.65 3.20
C GLU A 101 -28.05 -4.15 4.62
N VAL A 102 -27.07 -4.79 5.28
CA VAL A 102 -26.62 -4.38 6.61
C VAL A 102 -25.68 -3.20 6.48
N PHE A 103 -25.98 -2.12 7.21
CA PHE A 103 -25.18 -0.91 7.24
C PHE A 103 -24.36 -0.81 8.53
N CYS A 104 -23.17 -0.21 8.41
CA CYS A 104 -22.25 -0.06 9.53
C CYS A 104 -22.75 1.01 10.51
N PRO A 105 -22.85 0.72 11.82
CA PRO A 105 -23.36 1.68 12.81
C PRO A 105 -22.38 2.85 13.07
N LYS A 106 -21.11 2.72 12.65
CA LYS A 106 -20.09 3.77 12.85
C LYS A 106 -20.06 4.80 11.72
N CYS A 107 -20.32 4.39 10.48
CA CYS A 107 -20.11 5.25 9.31
C CYS A 107 -21.19 5.14 8.22
N GLY A 108 -22.26 4.37 8.48
CA GLY A 108 -23.39 4.18 7.57
C GLY A 108 -23.07 3.45 6.25
N SER A 109 -21.84 2.94 6.09
CA SER A 109 -21.43 2.27 4.85
C SER A 109 -21.87 0.80 4.85
N ARG A 110 -22.08 0.22 3.66
CA ARG A 110 -22.44 -1.21 3.52
C ARG A 110 -21.44 -2.12 4.23
N MET A 111 -21.94 -3.20 4.80
CA MET A 111 -21.14 -4.25 5.43
C MET A 111 -21.08 -5.50 4.54
N SER A 112 -20.01 -6.27 4.69
CA SER A 112 -19.86 -7.57 4.03
C SER A 112 -19.60 -8.67 5.06
N MET A 113 -20.15 -9.85 4.82
CA MET A 113 -19.95 -11.02 5.69
C MET A 113 -18.52 -11.51 5.51
N ARG A 114 -17.79 -11.64 6.63
CA ARG A 114 -16.42 -12.13 6.69
C ARG A 114 -16.34 -13.27 7.70
N THR A 115 -15.39 -14.17 7.49
CA THR A 115 -15.10 -15.26 8.42
C THR A 115 -13.84 -14.94 9.20
N ALA A 116 -13.87 -15.09 10.52
CA ALA A 116 -12.69 -14.92 11.36
C ALA A 116 -11.67 -16.03 11.07
N THR A 117 -10.45 -15.65 10.73
CA THR A 117 -9.37 -16.58 10.36
C THR A 117 -8.37 -16.84 11.48
N LYS A 118 -8.46 -16.12 12.60
CA LYS A 118 -7.50 -16.19 13.72
C LYS A 118 -8.19 -16.07 15.07
N GLY A 119 -7.57 -16.64 16.10
CA GLY A 119 -8.00 -16.54 17.50
C GLY A 119 -9.15 -17.49 17.87
N ARG A 120 -9.73 -17.27 19.06
CA ARG A 120 -10.77 -18.12 19.66
C ARG A 120 -12.09 -18.21 18.87
N TYR A 121 -12.30 -17.32 17.91
CA TYR A 121 -13.50 -17.26 17.07
C TYR A 121 -13.23 -17.69 15.62
N ASN A 122 -12.12 -18.41 15.36
CA ASN A 122 -11.82 -18.92 14.03
C ASN A 122 -13.01 -19.74 13.48
N GLY A 123 -13.41 -19.44 12.24
CA GLY A 123 -14.55 -20.07 11.58
C GLY A 123 -15.87 -19.32 11.75
N ASN A 124 -16.00 -18.42 12.74
CA ASN A 124 -17.23 -17.66 12.95
C ASN A 124 -17.39 -16.55 11.90
N LYS A 125 -18.64 -16.33 11.47
CA LYS A 125 -19.01 -15.27 10.52
C LYS A 125 -19.36 -13.99 11.29
N PHE A 126 -19.02 -12.85 10.72
CA PHE A 126 -19.39 -11.53 11.22
C PHE A 126 -19.55 -10.55 10.06
N TRP A 127 -20.33 -9.49 10.25
CA TRP A 127 -20.38 -8.39 9.31
C TRP A 127 -19.22 -7.43 9.57
N GLY A 128 -18.37 -7.19 8.57
CA GLY A 128 -17.29 -6.21 8.61
C GLY A 128 -17.58 -5.02 7.71
N CYS A 129 -17.21 -3.81 8.14
CA CYS A 129 -17.34 -2.62 7.31
C CYS A 129 -16.49 -2.73 6.02
N THR A 130 -17.08 -2.36 4.88
CA THR A 130 -16.37 -2.32 3.58
C THR A 130 -15.27 -1.25 3.53
N LYS A 131 -15.34 -0.22 4.38
CA LYS A 131 -14.33 0.85 4.49
C LYS A 131 -13.14 0.52 5.41
N PHE A 132 -12.99 -0.71 5.88
CA PHE A 132 -11.78 -1.13 6.61
C PHE A 132 -10.53 -0.92 5.72
N PRO A 133 -9.40 -0.38 6.24
CA PRO A 133 -9.07 -0.12 7.65
C PRO A 133 -9.56 1.21 8.23
N LYS A 134 -10.06 2.13 7.40
CA LYS A 134 -10.51 3.47 7.83
C LYS A 134 -11.72 3.42 8.77
N CYS A 135 -12.53 2.37 8.69
CA CYS A 135 -13.60 2.09 9.65
C CYS A 135 -13.51 0.64 10.12
N ASN A 136 -13.47 0.45 11.44
CA ASN A 136 -13.40 -0.85 12.11
C ASN A 136 -14.75 -1.30 12.71
N GLY A 137 -15.87 -0.86 12.12
CA GLY A 137 -17.19 -1.29 12.54
C GLY A 137 -17.43 -2.77 12.23
N ILE A 138 -17.90 -3.52 13.23
CA ILE A 138 -18.26 -4.94 13.14
C ILE A 138 -19.64 -5.16 13.75
N ILE A 139 -20.37 -6.15 13.23
CA ILE A 139 -21.59 -6.68 13.85
C ILE A 139 -21.40 -8.19 13.92
N ASN A 140 -21.51 -8.75 15.12
CA ASN A 140 -21.44 -10.19 15.32
C ASN A 140 -22.78 -10.82 14.88
N ILE A 141 -22.67 -12.01 14.30
CA ILE A 141 -23.79 -12.88 13.90
C ILE A 141 -23.68 -14.13 14.76
#